data_AF-A0A069DHV4-F1
#
_entry.id   AF-A0A069DHV4-F1
#
_cell.length_a   1.000
_cell.length_b   1.000
_cell.length_c   1.000
_cell.angle_alpha   90.00
_cell.angle_beta   90.00
_cell.angle_gamma   90.00
#
_symmetry.space_group_name_H-M   'P 1'
#
loop_
_entity.id
_entity.type
_entity.pdbx_description
1 polymer ?
#
loop_
_entity_poly.entity_id
_entity_poly.type
_entity_poly.pdbx_seq_one_letter_code
_entity_poly.pdbx_strand_id
1 'polypeptide(L)'
;MILQEIQGAYDCYVSLGSSCEPAAHLRRKGLRTFSAPLDWSVSLSLTDVNRLLQNRFQGYMELPNMGLIDGYATFVDNEKVTPLKSYFVKDHYYNVISVHDFPVVEGQTWTAVYPEFKQKIDIRSQRLLEVLSRSTRVLFIRWGSTYEEAIQLQKVLRPLTGGSYNILIVNGIDGLTSVVDNGWALPGICSLGIPNRAGDDATWDDLLNGFSLQT
;
A
#
# COMPACT_ATOMS: atom_id res chain seq x y z
N MET A 1 -5.67 -2.70 20.35
CA MET A 1 -6.98 -2.43 19.75
C MET A 1 -7.33 -3.65 18.92
N ILE A 2 -8.50 -4.24 19.14
CA ILE A 2 -8.93 -5.45 18.42
C ILE A 2 -9.63 -5.05 17.11
N LEU A 3 -9.75 -5.98 16.16
CA LEU A 3 -10.30 -5.69 14.83
C LEU A 3 -11.72 -5.09 14.90
N GLN A 4 -12.57 -5.57 15.80
CA GLN A 4 -13.94 -5.10 15.98
C GLN A 4 -14.01 -3.62 16.39
N GLU A 5 -13.02 -3.11 17.13
CA GLU A 5 -12.99 -1.72 17.60
C GLU A 5 -12.71 -0.72 16.47
N ILE A 6 -12.09 -1.18 15.36
CA ILE A 6 -11.81 -0.35 14.19
C ILE A 6 -12.81 -0.55 13.06
N GLN A 7 -13.82 -1.41 13.21
CA GLN A 7 -14.86 -1.56 12.18
C GLN A 7 -15.69 -0.27 12.02
N GLY A 8 -16.47 -0.24 10.93
CA GLY A 8 -17.38 0.86 10.60
C GLY A 8 -17.01 1.57 9.30
N ALA A 9 -17.60 2.76 9.15
CA ALA A 9 -17.46 3.58 7.95
C ALA A 9 -16.19 4.44 7.98
N TYR A 10 -15.52 4.56 6.84
CA TYR A 10 -14.35 5.41 6.61
C TYR A 10 -14.51 6.23 5.32
N ASP A 11 -13.96 7.43 5.29
CA ASP A 11 -13.96 8.28 4.09
C ASP A 11 -13.08 7.67 3.00
N CYS A 12 -11.97 7.04 3.39
CA CYS A 12 -11.10 6.32 2.49
C CYS A 12 -10.27 5.23 3.18
N TYR A 13 -9.83 4.30 2.35
CA TYR A 13 -8.95 3.20 2.69
C TYR A 13 -7.66 3.34 1.89
N VAL A 14 -6.50 3.24 2.55
CA VAL A 14 -5.20 3.48 1.93
C VAL A 14 -4.27 2.30 2.18
N SER A 15 -3.84 1.63 1.10
CA SER A 15 -2.75 0.65 1.16
C SER A 15 -1.40 1.36 1.31
N LEU A 16 -0.57 0.86 2.22
CA LEU A 16 0.80 1.32 2.46
C LEU A 16 1.87 0.37 1.87
N GLY A 17 1.49 -0.50 0.93
CA GLY A 17 2.41 -1.33 0.15
C GLY A 17 2.85 -2.64 0.83
N SER A 18 4.13 -3.01 0.66
CA SER A 18 4.73 -4.38 0.71
C SER A 18 4.22 -5.34 -0.33
N SER A 19 2.92 -5.36 -0.56
CA SER A 19 2.31 -6.13 -1.64
C SER A 19 1.12 -5.36 -2.22
N CYS A 20 0.67 -5.81 -3.38
CA CYS A 20 -0.55 -5.30 -4.00
C CYS A 20 -1.84 -5.87 -3.36
N GLU A 21 -1.72 -6.90 -2.49
CA GLU A 21 -2.86 -7.61 -1.89
C GLU A 21 -3.83 -6.66 -1.17
N PRO A 22 -3.41 -5.75 -0.26
CA PRO A 22 -4.37 -4.87 0.41
C PRO A 22 -5.17 -4.02 -0.58
N ALA A 23 -4.51 -3.47 -1.60
CA ALA A 23 -5.17 -2.65 -2.62
C ALA A 23 -6.11 -3.48 -3.51
N ALA A 24 -5.71 -4.70 -3.87
CA ALA A 24 -6.51 -5.62 -4.66
C ALA A 24 -7.79 -6.05 -3.92
N HIS A 25 -7.69 -6.41 -2.64
CA HIS A 25 -8.87 -6.79 -1.85
C HIS A 25 -9.76 -5.60 -1.51
N LEU A 26 -9.21 -4.41 -1.23
CA LEU A 26 -10.01 -3.19 -1.10
C LEU A 26 -10.80 -2.90 -2.38
N ARG A 27 -10.20 -3.10 -3.55
CA ARG A 27 -10.91 -2.98 -4.84
C ARG A 27 -11.99 -4.04 -4.99
N ARG A 28 -11.69 -5.31 -4.70
CA ARG A 28 -12.66 -6.43 -4.78
C ARG A 28 -13.90 -6.19 -3.90
N LYS A 29 -13.70 -5.57 -2.74
CA LYS A 29 -14.78 -5.24 -1.78
C LYS A 29 -15.46 -3.90 -2.03
N GLY A 30 -15.07 -3.15 -3.07
CA GLY A 30 -15.63 -1.83 -3.37
C GLY A 30 -15.27 -0.75 -2.33
N LEU A 31 -14.25 -0.98 -1.51
CA LEU A 31 -13.79 -0.05 -0.47
C LEU A 31 -12.72 0.93 -0.98
N ARG A 32 -12.11 0.65 -2.13
CA ARG A 32 -11.08 1.52 -2.71
C ARG A 32 -11.71 2.64 -3.55
N THR A 33 -11.51 3.89 -3.13
CA THR A 33 -12.06 5.09 -3.81
C THR A 33 -11.10 5.74 -4.82
N PHE A 34 -9.80 5.44 -4.75
CA PHE A 34 -8.78 5.90 -5.70
C PHE A 34 -7.56 4.97 -5.67
N SER A 35 -6.72 5.02 -6.71
CA SER A 35 -5.43 4.31 -6.72
C SER A 35 -4.37 5.12 -5.97
N ALA A 36 -3.84 4.57 -4.87
CA ALA A 36 -2.78 5.21 -4.08
C ALA A 36 -1.39 4.97 -4.72
N PRO A 37 -0.36 5.77 -4.39
CA PRO A 37 0.98 5.61 -4.95
C PRO A 37 1.64 4.27 -4.63
N LEU A 38 1.24 3.60 -3.55
CA LEU A 38 1.84 2.33 -3.12
C LEU A 38 1.02 1.08 -3.49
N ASP A 39 -0.15 1.22 -4.14
CA ASP A 39 -1.07 0.11 -4.44
C ASP A 39 -0.44 -1.01 -5.26
N TRP A 40 0.47 -0.67 -6.18
CA TRP A 40 1.08 -1.59 -7.15
C TRP A 40 2.60 -1.70 -6.94
N SER A 41 3.04 -1.46 -5.70
CA SER A 41 4.45 -1.41 -5.35
C SER A 41 4.81 -2.43 -4.28
N VAL A 42 6.05 -2.92 -4.34
CA VAL A 42 6.65 -3.70 -3.27
C VAL A 42 7.53 -2.77 -2.44
N SER A 43 7.12 -2.54 -1.20
CA SER A 43 7.83 -1.74 -0.20
C SER A 43 8.02 -2.58 1.07
N LEU A 44 9.10 -3.35 1.13
CA LEU A 44 9.31 -4.34 2.19
C LEU A 44 9.56 -3.71 3.56
N SER A 45 10.16 -2.51 3.58
CA SER A 45 10.53 -1.78 4.80
C SER A 45 9.46 -0.73 5.12
N LEU A 46 8.75 -0.86 6.25
CA LEU A 46 7.85 0.21 6.68
C LEU A 46 8.65 1.45 7.12
N THR A 47 9.87 1.27 7.62
CA THR A 47 10.80 2.38 7.87
C THR A 47 11.02 3.26 6.64
N ASP A 48 11.18 2.67 5.45
CA ASP A 48 11.33 3.43 4.21
C ASP A 48 10.02 4.08 3.75
N VAL A 49 8.87 3.41 3.94
CA VAL A 49 7.54 4.00 3.70
C VAL A 49 7.30 5.19 4.63
N ASN A 50 7.72 5.10 5.91
CA ASN A 50 7.65 6.20 6.86
C ASN A 50 8.45 7.40 6.36
N ARG A 51 9.67 7.18 5.87
CA ARG A 51 10.50 8.24 5.28
C ARG A 51 9.84 8.84 4.03
N LEU A 52 9.26 8.02 3.16
CA LEU A 52 8.55 8.47 1.96
C LEU A 52 7.36 9.39 2.31
N LEU A 53 6.52 8.96 3.25
CA LEU A 53 5.37 9.72 3.73
C LEU A 53 5.78 11.01 4.45
N GLN A 54 6.79 10.93 5.33
CA GLN A 54 7.32 12.07 6.06
C GLN A 54 7.83 13.17 5.12
N ASN A 55 8.46 12.79 4.02
CA ASN A 55 8.95 13.71 2.98
C ASN A 55 7.88 14.02 1.91
N ARG A 56 6.61 13.64 2.13
CA ARG A 56 5.50 13.94 1.23
C ARG A 56 5.79 13.55 -0.23
N PHE A 57 6.43 12.39 -0.42
CA PHE A 57 6.83 11.86 -1.73
C PHE A 57 7.87 12.68 -2.50
N GLN A 58 8.53 13.67 -1.88
CA GLN A 58 9.61 14.41 -2.54
C GLN A 58 10.76 13.47 -2.93
N GLY A 59 11.15 13.48 -4.21
CA GLY A 59 12.22 12.61 -4.72
C GLY A 59 11.79 11.16 -4.99
N TYR A 60 10.49 10.86 -4.88
CA TYR A 60 9.95 9.52 -5.13
C TYR A 60 9.98 9.20 -6.62
N MET A 61 10.58 8.05 -6.97
CA MET A 61 10.68 7.58 -8.35
C MET A 61 11.30 8.63 -9.29
N GLU A 62 12.32 9.36 -8.82
CA GLU A 62 13.14 10.20 -9.68
C GLU A 62 14.09 9.32 -10.49
N LEU A 63 14.16 9.53 -11.81
CA LEU A 63 14.90 8.66 -12.73
C LEU A 63 16.35 8.36 -12.29
N PRO A 64 17.14 9.33 -11.78
CA PRO A 64 18.50 9.07 -11.31
C PRO A 64 18.60 8.09 -10.14
N ASN A 65 17.51 7.93 -9.37
CA ASN A 65 17.43 7.00 -8.24
C ASN A 65 16.89 5.63 -8.65
N MET A 66 16.52 5.44 -9.92
CA MET A 66 15.82 4.25 -10.40
C MET A 66 16.74 3.29 -11.15
N GLY A 67 16.52 2.00 -10.96
CA GLY A 67 17.24 0.94 -11.65
C GLY A 67 16.42 -0.33 -11.82
N LEU A 68 16.77 -1.12 -12.83
CA LEU A 68 16.22 -2.46 -12.98
C LEU A 68 16.77 -3.37 -11.87
N ILE A 69 15.93 -4.27 -11.40
CA ILE A 69 16.33 -5.42 -10.60
C ILE A 69 15.82 -6.69 -11.26
N ASP A 70 16.36 -7.84 -10.86
CA ASP A 70 15.92 -9.12 -11.38
C ASP A 70 14.45 -9.39 -11.03
N GLY A 71 13.70 -9.83 -12.04
CA GLY A 71 12.31 -10.22 -11.89
C GLY A 71 11.38 -9.54 -12.88
N TYR A 72 10.21 -10.16 -13.04
CA TYR A 72 9.14 -9.66 -13.88
C TYR A 72 7.82 -9.97 -13.19
N ALA A 73 6.83 -9.10 -13.41
CA ALA A 73 5.42 -9.45 -13.18
C ALA A 73 4.63 -9.17 -14.44
N THR A 74 3.32 -9.26 -14.34
CA THR A 74 2.42 -8.87 -15.43
C THR A 74 2.30 -7.36 -15.49
N PHE A 75 2.34 -6.79 -16.70
CA PHE A 75 2.07 -5.37 -16.91
C PHE A 75 0.59 -5.07 -16.71
N VAL A 76 0.31 -4.00 -15.97
CA VAL A 76 -1.05 -3.55 -15.67
C VAL A 76 -1.23 -2.14 -16.22
N ASP A 77 -2.04 -2.02 -17.26
CA ASP A 77 -2.40 -0.73 -17.85
C ASP A 77 -3.76 -0.29 -17.33
N ASN A 78 -3.83 0.89 -16.72
CA ASN A 78 -5.07 1.45 -16.16
C ASN A 78 -5.88 0.42 -15.34
N GLU A 79 -5.16 -0.33 -14.50
CA GLU A 79 -5.72 -1.37 -13.62
C GLU A 79 -6.33 -2.58 -14.33
N LYS A 80 -6.00 -2.78 -15.62
CA LYS A 80 -6.31 -3.97 -16.42
C LYS A 80 -5.04 -4.78 -16.63
N VAL A 81 -5.12 -6.05 -16.26
CA VAL A 81 -4.03 -7.02 -16.48
C VAL A 81 -3.88 -7.25 -17.99
N THR A 82 -2.65 -7.13 -18.49
CA THR A 82 -2.30 -7.34 -19.90
C THR A 82 -1.50 -8.63 -20.08
N PRO A 83 -1.32 -9.17 -21.29
CA PRO A 83 -0.46 -10.33 -21.51
C PRO A 83 1.05 -9.98 -21.48
N LEU A 84 1.40 -8.69 -21.39
CA LEU A 84 2.80 -8.26 -21.41
C LEU A 84 3.45 -8.48 -20.04
N LYS A 85 4.76 -8.71 -20.05
CA LYS A 85 5.58 -8.65 -18.84
C LYS A 85 5.84 -7.20 -18.48
N SER A 86 6.03 -6.93 -17.19
CA SER A 86 6.57 -5.69 -16.66
C SER A 86 7.91 -5.96 -16.00
N TYR A 87 8.88 -5.08 -16.23
CA TYR A 87 10.12 -5.03 -15.47
C TYR A 87 9.85 -4.71 -14.00
N PHE A 88 10.74 -5.19 -13.13
CA PHE A 88 10.87 -4.66 -11.79
C PHE A 88 11.82 -3.48 -11.81
N VAL A 89 11.29 -2.31 -11.44
CA VAL A 89 12.05 -1.07 -11.38
C VAL A 89 12.06 -0.57 -9.95
N LYS A 90 13.25 -0.48 -9.36
CA LYS A 90 13.46 -0.07 -7.98
C LYS A 90 13.87 1.39 -7.91
N ASP A 91 13.16 2.17 -7.09
CA ASP A 91 13.65 3.42 -6.52
C ASP A 91 14.60 3.07 -5.37
N HIS A 92 15.89 3.32 -5.56
CA HIS A 92 16.93 3.09 -4.55
C HIS A 92 16.95 4.17 -3.47
N TYR A 93 16.39 5.35 -3.73
CA TYR A 93 16.29 6.39 -2.73
C TYR A 93 15.25 6.04 -1.67
N TYR A 94 14.09 5.49 -2.02
CA TYR A 94 13.05 5.05 -1.07
C TYR A 94 12.91 3.54 -0.89
N ASN A 95 13.74 2.73 -1.57
CA ASN A 95 13.65 1.26 -1.55
C ASN A 95 12.26 0.71 -1.90
N VAL A 96 11.57 1.34 -2.87
CA VAL A 96 10.26 0.89 -3.37
C VAL A 96 10.41 0.34 -4.78
N ILE A 97 9.79 -0.80 -5.05
CA ILE A 97 9.83 -1.46 -6.36
C ILE A 97 8.48 -1.28 -7.03
N SER A 98 8.47 -0.69 -8.23
CA SER A 98 7.33 -0.78 -9.14
C SER A 98 7.43 -2.11 -9.90
N VAL A 99 6.35 -2.90 -9.85
CA VAL A 99 6.31 -4.25 -10.43
C VAL A 99 5.39 -4.36 -11.64
N HIS A 100 4.47 -3.42 -11.85
CA HIS A 100 3.40 -3.52 -12.85
C HIS A 100 3.37 -2.38 -13.87
N ASP A 101 4.25 -1.37 -13.76
CA ASP A 101 4.13 -0.13 -14.53
C ASP A 101 5.04 -0.03 -15.77
N PHE A 102 6.00 -0.95 -15.93
CA PHE A 102 7.09 -0.82 -16.92
C PHE A 102 7.09 -1.99 -17.92
N PRO A 103 6.34 -1.92 -19.03
CA PRO A 103 6.19 -3.03 -19.94
C PRO A 103 7.51 -3.43 -20.61
N VAL A 104 7.69 -4.73 -20.82
CA VAL A 104 8.78 -5.29 -21.61
C VAL A 104 8.36 -5.26 -23.08
N VAL A 105 8.91 -4.31 -23.84
CA VAL A 105 8.63 -4.12 -25.27
C VAL A 105 9.93 -4.30 -26.06
N GLU A 106 9.90 -5.15 -27.08
CA GLU A 106 11.06 -5.44 -27.91
C GLU A 106 11.60 -4.15 -28.57
N GLY A 107 12.92 -3.95 -28.50
CA GLY A 107 13.58 -2.78 -29.06
C GLY A 107 13.44 -1.48 -28.26
N GLN A 108 12.76 -1.49 -27.11
CA GLN A 108 12.60 -0.31 -26.26
C GLN A 108 13.36 -0.44 -24.93
N THR A 109 13.88 0.67 -24.43
CA THR A 109 14.42 0.73 -23.07
C THR A 109 13.27 0.85 -22.08
N TRP A 110 13.43 0.30 -20.87
CA TRP A 110 12.41 0.39 -19.80
C TRP A 110 12.06 1.86 -19.47
N THR A 111 12.99 2.79 -19.67
CA THR A 111 12.81 4.22 -19.46
C THR A 111 11.88 4.89 -20.48
N ALA A 112 11.51 4.23 -21.58
CA ALA A 112 10.65 4.81 -22.61
C ALA A 112 9.29 5.27 -22.04
N VAL A 113 8.73 4.55 -21.06
CA VAL A 113 7.46 4.88 -20.42
C VAL A 113 7.62 5.75 -19.16
N TYR A 114 8.85 6.11 -18.79
CA TYR A 114 9.12 6.83 -17.54
C TYR A 114 8.36 8.15 -17.42
N PRO A 115 8.27 9.03 -18.44
CA PRO A 115 7.56 10.30 -18.31
C PRO A 115 6.08 10.13 -17.91
N GLU A 116 5.38 9.20 -18.54
CA GLU A 116 3.97 8.90 -18.24
C GLU A 116 3.82 8.25 -16.85
N PHE A 117 4.72 7.33 -16.51
CA PHE A 117 4.76 6.74 -15.17
C PHE A 117 4.98 7.79 -14.08
N LYS A 118 5.94 8.70 -14.26
CA LYS A 118 6.27 9.73 -13.28
C LYS A 118 5.11 10.71 -13.09
N GLN A 119 4.49 11.15 -14.18
CA GLN A 119 3.29 11.99 -14.09
C GLN A 119 2.17 11.28 -13.32
N LYS A 120 1.93 10.01 -13.61
CA LYS A 120 0.92 9.18 -12.92
C LYS A 120 1.21 9.07 -11.42
N ILE A 121 2.44 8.78 -11.03
CA ILE A 121 2.79 8.57 -9.61
C ILE A 121 2.74 9.89 -8.82
N ASP A 122 3.12 11.02 -9.45
CA ASP A 122 3.04 12.35 -8.83
C ASP A 122 1.58 12.76 -8.59
N ILE A 123 0.70 12.55 -9.57
CA ILE A 123 -0.75 12.80 -9.42
C ILE A 123 -1.33 11.94 -8.30
N ARG A 124 -0.97 10.64 -8.22
CA ARG A 124 -1.45 9.75 -7.15
C ARG A 124 -0.95 10.18 -5.78
N SER A 125 0.31 10.61 -5.69
CA SER A 125 0.92 11.10 -4.45
C SER A 125 0.26 12.38 -3.97
N GLN A 126 0.05 13.36 -4.85
CA GLN A 126 -0.66 14.58 -4.54
C GLN A 126 -2.11 14.30 -4.13
N ARG A 127 -2.84 13.47 -4.91
CA ARG A 127 -4.22 13.09 -4.58
C ARG A 127 -4.31 12.43 -3.21
N LEU A 128 -3.39 11.54 -2.85
CA LEU A 128 -3.37 10.93 -1.53
C LEU A 128 -3.27 12.01 -0.43
N LEU A 129 -2.31 12.92 -0.53
CA LEU A 129 -2.13 14.00 0.46
C LEU A 129 -3.38 14.90 0.57
N GLU A 130 -4.00 15.23 -0.56
CA GLU A 130 -5.23 16.02 -0.60
C GLU A 130 -6.40 15.30 0.09
N VAL A 131 -6.61 14.01 -0.24
CA VAL A 131 -7.64 13.18 0.38
C VAL A 131 -7.42 13.09 1.88
N LEU A 132 -6.20 12.75 2.33
CA LEU A 132 -5.88 12.62 3.76
C LEU A 132 -6.14 13.91 4.54
N SER A 133 -5.86 15.08 3.95
CA SER A 133 -6.09 16.37 4.59
C SER A 133 -7.57 16.73 4.77
N ARG A 134 -8.46 16.13 3.96
CA ARG A 134 -9.90 16.42 3.94
C ARG A 134 -10.73 15.34 4.63
N SER A 135 -10.22 14.12 4.71
CA SER A 135 -10.90 13.01 5.38
C SER A 135 -10.98 13.23 6.89
N THR A 136 -12.15 12.93 7.44
CA THR A 136 -12.46 12.91 8.86
C THR A 136 -12.08 11.58 9.52
N ARG A 137 -12.13 10.48 8.76
CA ARG A 137 -11.79 9.14 9.23
C ARG A 137 -11.13 8.32 8.11
N VAL A 138 -9.87 7.90 8.33
CA VAL A 138 -9.08 7.11 7.36
C VAL A 138 -8.67 5.76 7.94
N LEU A 139 -8.74 4.70 7.14
CA LEU A 139 -8.11 3.41 7.48
C LEU A 139 -6.87 3.20 6.61
N PHE A 140 -5.71 3.10 7.25
CA PHE A 140 -4.48 2.65 6.60
C PHE A 140 -4.33 1.14 6.76
N ILE A 141 -3.94 0.45 5.69
CA ILE A 141 -3.68 -1.00 5.71
C ILE A 141 -2.26 -1.27 5.26
N ARG A 142 -1.51 -2.05 6.05
CA ARG A 142 -0.11 -2.40 5.79
C ARG A 142 0.10 -3.90 5.92
N TRP A 143 0.63 -4.53 4.86
CA TRP A 143 1.12 -5.91 4.95
C TRP A 143 2.58 -5.93 5.46
N GLY A 144 2.83 -6.48 6.64
CA GLY A 144 4.18 -6.56 7.21
C GLY A 144 4.59 -5.28 7.94
N SER A 145 4.89 -5.41 9.24
CA SER A 145 5.51 -4.37 10.07
C SER A 145 5.96 -4.94 11.41
N THR A 146 6.96 -4.31 12.04
CA THR A 146 7.20 -4.50 13.48
C THR A 146 6.40 -3.51 14.34
N TYR A 147 6.42 -3.74 15.65
CA TYR A 147 5.78 -2.87 16.65
C TYR A 147 6.38 -1.45 16.61
N GLU A 148 7.70 -1.34 16.54
CA GLU A 148 8.44 -0.07 16.53
C GLU A 148 8.17 0.72 15.25
N GLU A 149 8.15 0.06 14.09
CA GLU A 149 7.85 0.70 12.81
C GLU A 149 6.43 1.28 12.78
N ALA A 150 5.47 0.59 13.40
CA ALA A 150 4.08 1.03 13.50
C ALA A 150 3.91 2.27 14.39
N ILE A 151 4.66 2.36 15.50
CA ILE A 151 4.70 3.57 16.33
C ILE A 151 5.23 4.76 15.52
N GLN A 152 6.27 4.56 14.71
CA GLN A 152 6.79 5.63 13.86
C GLN A 152 5.79 6.02 12.76
N LEU A 153 5.10 5.02 12.18
CA LEU A 153 4.06 5.28 11.19
C LEU A 153 2.96 6.18 11.76
N GLN A 154 2.50 5.95 12.99
CA GLN A 154 1.53 6.84 13.63
C GLN A 154 2.02 8.29 13.71
N LYS A 155 3.28 8.50 14.11
CA LYS A 155 3.85 9.85 14.20
C LYS A 155 3.92 10.53 12.83
N VAL A 156 4.22 9.77 11.78
CA VAL A 156 4.32 10.25 10.40
C VAL A 156 2.94 10.57 9.80
N LEU A 157 1.92 9.76 10.08
CA LEU A 157 0.57 9.96 9.54
C LEU A 157 -0.19 11.11 10.21
N ARG A 158 0.09 11.40 11.49
CA ARG A 158 -0.57 12.47 12.24
C ARG A 158 -0.56 13.84 11.54
N PRO A 159 0.58 14.38 11.04
CA PRO A 159 0.59 15.65 10.32
C PRO A 159 0.06 15.59 8.87
N LEU A 160 -0.26 14.40 8.36
CA LEU A 160 -0.79 14.20 7.00
C LEU A 160 -2.31 14.08 6.98
N THR A 161 -2.93 13.78 8.12
CA THR A 161 -4.37 13.51 8.24
C THR A 161 -5.10 14.69 8.88
N GLY A 162 -6.25 15.06 8.31
CA GLY A 162 -7.09 16.14 8.83
C GLY A 162 -7.98 15.70 10.01
N GLY A 163 -8.30 14.41 10.09
CA GLY A 163 -9.16 13.83 11.10
C GLY A 163 -8.55 12.63 11.84
N SER A 164 -9.43 11.77 12.34
CA SER A 164 -9.04 10.53 13.00
C SER A 164 -8.55 9.50 11.98
N TYR A 165 -7.70 8.57 12.41
CA TYR A 165 -7.29 7.44 11.58
C TYR A 165 -7.01 6.22 12.43
N ASN A 166 -7.19 5.06 11.80
CA ASN A 166 -6.76 3.77 12.33
C ASN A 166 -5.77 3.13 11.36
N ILE A 167 -4.96 2.22 11.88
CA ILE A 167 -3.99 1.45 11.10
C ILE A 167 -4.28 -0.03 11.34
N LEU A 168 -4.51 -0.77 10.26
CA LEU A 168 -4.58 -2.22 10.25
C LEU A 168 -3.26 -2.77 9.71
N ILE A 169 -2.52 -3.46 10.56
CA ILE A 169 -1.29 -4.17 10.20
C ILE A 169 -1.60 -5.65 10.11
N VAL A 170 -1.21 -6.24 9.00
CA VAL A 170 -1.44 -7.66 8.70
C VAL A 170 -0.10 -8.31 8.45
N ASN A 171 0.28 -9.29 9.26
CA ASN A 171 1.54 -10.01 9.17
C ASN A 171 1.27 -11.45 8.73
N GLY A 172 1.78 -11.86 7.57
CA GLY A 172 1.75 -13.26 7.14
C GLY A 172 2.67 -14.11 8.01
N ILE A 173 2.12 -15.14 8.66
CA ILE A 173 2.85 -16.07 9.54
C ILE A 173 2.71 -17.49 8.98
N ASP A 174 3.86 -18.13 8.76
CA ASP A 174 3.89 -19.52 8.29
C ASP A 174 3.33 -20.47 9.35
N GLY A 175 2.53 -21.45 8.91
CA GLY A 175 1.89 -22.43 9.80
C GLY A 175 0.63 -21.96 10.51
N LEU A 176 0.28 -20.67 10.41
CA LEU A 176 -0.98 -20.15 10.94
C LEU A 176 -2.17 -20.63 10.08
N THR A 177 -3.28 -20.99 10.73
CA THR A 177 -4.50 -21.48 10.06
C THR A 177 -5.69 -20.53 10.14
N SER A 178 -5.64 -19.55 11.04
CA SER A 178 -6.70 -18.55 11.26
C SER A 178 -6.10 -17.22 11.69
N VAL A 179 -6.84 -16.13 11.54
CA VAL A 179 -6.42 -14.80 12.01
C VAL A 179 -6.23 -14.79 13.53
N VAL A 180 -5.16 -14.16 14.01
CA VAL A 180 -4.87 -13.95 15.44
C VAL A 180 -4.51 -12.50 15.73
N ASP A 181 -4.84 -12.01 16.93
CA ASP A 181 -4.37 -10.71 17.39
C ASP A 181 -2.91 -10.82 17.88
N ASN A 182 -2.03 -9.93 17.42
CA ASN A 182 -0.62 -9.92 17.82
C ASN A 182 -0.40 -9.32 19.23
N GLY A 183 -1.45 -8.78 19.87
CA GLY A 183 -1.44 -8.32 21.26
C GLY A 183 -0.71 -7.01 21.48
N TRP A 184 -0.45 -6.22 20.44
CA TRP A 184 0.37 -5.00 20.54
C TRP A 184 -0.24 -3.92 21.46
N ALA A 185 -1.55 -3.94 21.69
CA ALA A 185 -2.23 -2.99 22.59
C ALA A 185 -1.95 -1.50 22.29
N LEU A 186 -1.61 -1.16 21.04
CA LEU A 186 -1.38 0.23 20.60
C LEU A 186 -2.71 0.93 20.28
N PRO A 187 -3.00 2.11 20.86
CA PRO A 187 -4.19 2.87 20.50
C PRO A 187 -4.19 3.27 19.03
N GLY A 188 -5.26 3.00 18.29
CA GLY A 188 -5.37 3.33 16.86
C GLY A 188 -4.60 2.40 15.91
N ILE A 189 -3.96 1.34 16.42
CA ILE A 189 -3.36 0.27 15.61
C ILE A 189 -3.99 -1.07 16.00
N CYS A 190 -4.55 -1.75 15.01
CA CYS A 190 -4.84 -3.18 15.09
C CYS A 190 -3.74 -3.95 14.36
N SER A 191 -3.13 -4.93 15.01
CA SER A 191 -2.07 -5.76 14.43
C SER A 191 -2.49 -7.22 14.49
N LEU A 192 -2.56 -7.86 13.32
CA LEU A 192 -3.05 -9.22 13.17
C LEU A 192 -1.98 -10.10 12.53
N GLY A 193 -1.88 -11.33 13.01
CA GLY A 193 -1.20 -12.42 12.33
C GLY A 193 -2.21 -13.15 11.45
N ILE A 194 -1.84 -13.47 10.21
CA ILE A 194 -2.69 -14.21 9.27
C ILE A 194 -1.92 -15.37 8.62
N PRO A 195 -2.62 -16.38 8.08
CA PRO A 195 -1.97 -17.40 7.26
C PRO A 195 -1.16 -16.76 6.12
N ASN A 196 0.11 -17.13 5.98
CA ASN A 196 0.96 -16.61 4.91
C ASN A 196 0.62 -17.25 3.55
N ARG A 197 -0.45 -16.77 2.92
CA ARG A 197 -0.96 -17.28 1.64
C ARG A 197 -1.31 -16.09 0.75
N ALA A 198 -0.70 -16.05 -0.44
CA ALA A 198 -1.04 -15.04 -1.44
C ALA A 198 -2.44 -15.30 -2.03
N GLY A 199 -3.20 -14.24 -2.28
CA GLY A 199 -4.54 -14.34 -2.87
C GLY A 199 -5.58 -15.03 -1.97
N ASP A 200 -5.40 -15.00 -0.65
CA ASP A 200 -6.33 -15.61 0.30
C ASP A 200 -7.59 -14.75 0.49
N ASP A 201 -8.50 -14.87 -0.48
CA ASP A 201 -9.75 -14.14 -0.49
C ASP A 201 -10.59 -14.32 0.78
N ALA A 202 -10.59 -15.53 1.36
CA ALA A 202 -11.38 -15.85 2.54
C ALA A 202 -10.85 -15.10 3.76
N THR A 203 -9.54 -15.14 4.00
CA THR A 203 -8.91 -14.38 5.09
C THR A 203 -9.17 -12.89 4.94
N TRP A 204 -9.03 -12.33 3.73
CA TRP A 204 -9.30 -10.91 3.49
C TRP A 204 -10.78 -10.53 3.60
N ASP A 205 -11.69 -11.44 3.25
CA ASP A 205 -13.12 -11.23 3.43
C ASP A 205 -13.50 -11.11 4.90
N ASP A 206 -12.89 -11.93 5.75
CA ASP A 206 -13.06 -11.87 7.21
C ASP A 206 -12.44 -10.60 7.79
N LEU A 207 -11.21 -10.25 7.36
CA LEU A 207 -10.50 -9.04 7.81
C LEU A 207 -11.28 -7.76 7.47
N LEU A 208 -11.88 -7.69 6.29
CA LEU A 208 -12.59 -6.51 5.79
C LEU A 208 -14.10 -6.57 6.09
N ASN A 209 -14.56 -7.58 6.84
CA ASN A 209 -15.94 -7.63 7.29
C ASN A 209 -16.24 -6.49 8.29
N GLY A 210 -17.41 -5.86 8.17
CA GLY A 210 -17.82 -4.73 9.00
C GLY A 210 -17.20 -3.38 8.61
N PHE A 211 -16.43 -3.32 7.52
CA PHE A 211 -15.89 -2.08 6.96
C PHE A 211 -16.76 -1.58 5.79
N SER A 212 -16.94 -0.25 5.69
CA SER A 212 -17.75 0.38 4.63
C SER A 212 -17.25 1.78 4.30
N LEU A 213 -17.63 2.31 3.14
CA LEU A 213 -17.39 3.71 2.83
C LEU A 213 -18.40 4.61 3.53
N GLN A 214 -17.91 5.72 4.06
CA GLN A 214 -18.76 6.78 4.58
C GLN A 214 -19.45 7.48 3.41
N THR A 215 -20.78 7.50 3.44
CA THR A 215 -21.66 8.15 2.45
C THR A 215 -21.95 9.58 2.81
#